data_AF-A0A158RNT4-F1
#
_entry.id   AF-A0A158RNT4-F1
#
_cell.length_a   1.000
_cell.length_b   1.000
_cell.length_c   1.000
_cell.angle_alpha   90.00
_cell.angle_beta   90.00
_cell.angle_gamma   90.00
#
_symmetry.space_group_name_H-M   'P 1'
#
loop_
_entity.id
_entity.type
_entity.pdbx_description
1 polymer ?
#
loop_
_entity_poly.entity_id
_entity_poly.type
_entity_poly.pdbx_seq_one_letter_code
_entity_poly.pdbx_strand_id
1 'polypeptide(L)'
;MVDSTPENYKEAFLPIMSTEFQEAYYKQFVYESSYEEFTFSLSEVDRYCKSMNDIPLVVLAAGKKAFYSPDAQMKWLQLQEELLRLSSNNKFVIAKQSGHYIQKDEPYYVIDAVNWIIG
;
A
#
# COMPACT_ATOMS: atom_id res chain seq x y z
N MET A 1 8.61 -7.32 8.12
CA MET A 1 7.86 -6.13 7.69
C MET A 1 6.92 -6.61 6.60
N VAL A 2 5.61 -6.38 6.71
CA VAL A 2 4.64 -6.83 5.69
C VAL A 2 4.04 -5.56 5.11
N ASP A 3 4.58 -5.09 3.99
CA ASP A 3 4.00 -3.97 3.24
C ASP A 3 2.92 -4.52 2.29
N SER A 4 1.70 -4.02 2.40
CA SER A 4 0.63 -4.31 1.44
C SER A 4 0.98 -3.63 0.11
N THR A 5 1.41 -4.44 -0.85
CA THR A 5 1.71 -4.01 -2.21
C THR A 5 0.45 -4.19 -3.07
N PRO A 6 -0.12 -3.12 -3.66
CA PRO A 6 -1.26 -3.20 -4.56
C PRO A 6 -0.97 -4.14 -5.75
N GLU A 7 -1.99 -4.82 -6.27
CA GLU A 7 -1.87 -5.83 -7.33
C GLU A 7 -1.19 -5.28 -8.60
N ASN A 8 -1.36 -3.99 -8.90
CA ASN A 8 -0.83 -3.29 -10.07
C ASN A 8 0.48 -2.50 -9.82
N TYR A 9 1.12 -2.69 -8.66
CA TYR A 9 2.31 -1.91 -8.28
C TYR A 9 3.46 -2.07 -9.29
N LYS A 10 3.64 -3.27 -9.84
CA LYS A 10 4.70 -3.54 -10.81
C LYS A 10 4.44 -2.89 -12.17
N GLU A 11 3.19 -2.82 -12.61
CA GLU A 11 2.81 -2.31 -13.92
C GLU A 11 2.66 -0.79 -13.90
N ALA A 12 2.19 -0.23 -12.79
CA ALA A 12 1.81 1.18 -12.70
C ALA A 12 2.80 2.04 -11.90
N PHE A 13 3.59 1.45 -10.99
CA PHE A 13 4.45 2.18 -10.08
C PHE A 13 5.94 1.89 -10.29
N LEU A 14 6.34 0.64 -10.47
CA LEU A 14 7.75 0.29 -10.67
C LEU A 14 8.42 0.99 -11.89
N PRO A 15 7.74 1.19 -13.05
CA PRO A 15 8.36 1.81 -14.22
C PRO A 15 8.65 3.31 -14.05
N ILE A 16 8.02 3.99 -13.09
CA ILE A 16 8.23 5.42 -12.82
C ILE A 16 9.29 5.69 -11.73
N MET A 17 9.86 4.64 -11.14
CA MET A 17 10.89 4.74 -10.11
C MET A 17 12.30 4.80 -10.72
N SER A 18 13.28 5.28 -9.96
CA SER A 18 14.68 5.34 -10.43
C SER A 18 15.24 3.94 -10.72
N THR A 19 16.25 3.86 -11.58
CA THR A 19 16.89 2.58 -11.92
C THR A 19 17.46 1.89 -10.68
N GLU A 20 18.04 2.64 -9.74
CA GLU A 20 18.57 2.10 -8.48
C GLU A 20 17.45 1.49 -7.62
N PHE A 21 16.27 2.12 -7.59
CA PHE A 21 15.12 1.58 -6.88
C PHE A 21 14.58 0.31 -7.54
N GLN A 22 14.49 0.31 -8.88
CA GLN A 22 14.08 -0.88 -9.64
C GLN A 22 15.03 -2.05 -9.39
N GLU A 23 16.34 -1.82 -9.45
CA GLU A 23 17.35 -2.84 -9.15
C GLU A 23 17.26 -3.35 -7.70
N ALA A 24 17.07 -2.46 -6.73
CA ALA A 24 16.88 -2.83 -5.34
C ALA A 24 15.61 -3.69 -5.15
N TYR A 25 14.52 -3.33 -5.83
CA TYR A 25 13.27 -4.09 -5.83
C TYR A 25 13.47 -5.51 -6.37
N TYR A 26 14.11 -5.68 -7.53
CA TYR A 26 14.39 -7.02 -8.06
C TYR A 26 15.32 -7.85 -7.17
N LYS A 27 16.29 -7.22 -6.51
CA LYS A 27 17.20 -7.88 -5.56
C LYS A 27 16.51 -8.36 -4.27
N GLN A 28 15.33 -7.86 -3.94
CA GLN A 28 14.57 -8.32 -2.76
C GLN A 28 14.02 -9.75 -2.92
N PHE A 29 13.83 -10.24 -4.16
CA PHE A 29 13.24 -11.55 -4.46
C PHE A 29 14.25 -12.71 -4.54
N VAL A 30 15.42 -12.58 -3.91
CA VAL A 30 16.49 -13.61 -3.99
C VAL A 30 16.49 -14.55 -2.78
N TYR A 31 15.68 -14.31 -1.75
CA TYR A 31 15.69 -15.11 -0.50
C TYR A 31 14.32 -15.62 -0.02
N GLU A 32 13.21 -14.99 -0.39
CA GLU A 32 11.87 -15.33 0.15
C GLU A 32 10.95 -16.02 -0.88
N SER A 33 11.10 -15.73 -2.16
CA SER A 33 10.39 -16.33 -3.30
C SER A 33 10.97 -15.77 -4.59
N SER A 34 11.02 -16.57 -5.66
CA SER A 34 11.44 -16.09 -6.98
C SER A 34 10.50 -15.02 -7.53
N TYR A 35 10.98 -14.22 -8.49
CA TYR A 35 10.16 -13.20 -9.13
C TYR A 35 8.93 -13.77 -9.86
N GLU A 36 9.08 -14.93 -10.49
CA GLU A 36 8.00 -15.67 -11.13
C GLU A 36 6.92 -16.09 -10.13
N GLU A 37 7.33 -16.67 -9.00
CA GLU A 37 6.42 -17.08 -7.93
C GLU A 37 5.69 -15.87 -7.31
N PHE A 38 6.40 -14.76 -7.10
CA PHE A 38 5.78 -13.52 -6.63
C PHE A 38 4.74 -13.00 -7.62
N THR A 39 5.08 -12.95 -8.91
CA THR A 39 4.14 -12.52 -9.96
C THR A 39 2.93 -13.45 -10.05
N PHE A 40 3.14 -14.76 -9.91
CA PHE A 40 2.06 -15.74 -9.86
C PHE A 40 1.13 -15.48 -8.67
N SER A 41 1.69 -15.19 -7.48
CA SER A 41 0.88 -14.85 -6.31
C SER A 41 0.01 -13.60 -6.50
N LEU A 42 0.53 -12.57 -7.19
CA LEU A 42 -0.26 -11.37 -7.52
C LEU A 42 -1.43 -11.70 -8.45
N SER A 43 -1.22 -12.60 -9.42
CA SER A 43 -2.29 -13.02 -10.33
C SER A 43 -3.41 -13.79 -9.63
N GLU A 44 -3.08 -14.52 -8.57
CA GLU A 44 -4.08 -15.20 -7.73
C GLU A 44 -4.88 -14.18 -6.89
N VAL A 45 -4.23 -13.12 -6.40
CA VAL A 45 -4.95 -12.04 -5.72
C VAL A 45 -5.96 -11.39 -6.67
N ASP A 46 -5.56 -10.96 -7.88
CA ASP A 46 -6.47 -10.38 -8.88
C ASP A 46 -7.65 -11.32 -9.21
N ARG A 47 -7.36 -12.62 -9.37
CA ARG A 47 -8.37 -13.63 -9.70
C ARG A 47 -9.38 -13.90 -8.58
N TYR A 48 -8.95 -13.80 -7.33
CA TYR A 48 -9.74 -14.16 -6.16
C TYR A 48 -10.07 -12.99 -5.24
N CYS A 49 -9.76 -11.75 -5.67
CA CYS A 49 -10.05 -10.53 -4.94
C CYS A 49 -11.56 -10.41 -4.75
N LYS A 50 -12.02 -10.74 -3.54
CA LYS A 50 -13.42 -10.67 -3.15
C LYS A 50 -13.63 -9.48 -2.24
N SER A 51 -14.80 -8.86 -2.37
CA SER A 51 -15.25 -7.91 -1.35
C SER A 51 -15.29 -8.58 0.02
N MET A 52 -14.82 -7.86 1.03
CA MET A 52 -14.96 -8.11 2.45
C MET A 52 -16.33 -7.66 3.00
N ASN A 53 -17.31 -7.40 2.12
CA ASN A 53 -18.64 -6.89 2.47
C ASN A 53 -18.58 -5.62 3.32
N ASP A 54 -19.18 -5.61 4.51
CA ASP A 54 -19.29 -4.47 5.41
C ASP A 54 -18.30 -4.52 6.59
N ILE A 55 -17.28 -5.40 6.53
CA ILE A 55 -16.20 -5.43 7.53
C ILE A 55 -15.52 -4.05 7.55
N PRO A 56 -15.46 -3.34 8.70
CA PRO A 56 -14.85 -2.02 8.78
C PRO A 56 -13.40 -2.01 8.28
N LEU A 57 -13.09 -1.13 7.34
CA LEU A 57 -11.75 -0.99 6.75
C LEU A 57 -11.25 0.45 6.84
N VAL A 58 -10.13 0.67 7.52
CA VAL A 58 -9.43 1.97 7.48
C VAL A 58 -8.09 1.80 6.79
N VAL A 59 -7.85 2.57 5.74
CA VAL A 59 -6.55 2.64 5.05
C VAL A 59 -5.85 3.93 5.47
N LEU A 60 -4.72 3.80 6.18
CA LEU A 60 -3.86 4.91 6.59
C LEU A 60 -2.65 5.01 5.65
N ALA A 61 -2.53 6.15 4.97
CA ALA A 61 -1.47 6.40 4.01
C ALA A 61 -0.51 7.52 4.46
N ALA A 62 0.79 7.26 4.41
CA ALA A 62 1.84 8.25 4.68
C ALA A 62 1.89 9.36 3.63
N GLY A 63 1.91 10.62 4.08
CA GLY A 63 1.95 11.79 3.20
C GLY A 63 3.35 12.16 2.70
N LYS A 64 4.42 11.72 3.38
CA LYS A 64 5.81 12.04 3.02
C LYS A 64 6.63 10.78 2.72
N LYS A 65 6.64 10.34 1.46
CA LYS A 65 7.61 9.34 1.01
C LYS A 65 8.86 10.08 0.51
N ALA A 66 9.93 10.02 1.30
CA ALA A 66 11.18 10.78 1.07
C ALA A 66 11.84 10.57 -0.31
N PHE A 67 11.51 9.47 -1.00
CA PHE A 67 12.11 9.09 -2.28
C PHE A 67 11.15 9.15 -3.47
N TYR A 68 9.93 9.65 -3.28
CA TYR A 68 8.93 9.68 -4.36
C TYR A 68 8.89 11.05 -5.02
N SER A 69 8.80 11.05 -6.35
CA SER A 69 8.39 12.25 -7.09
C SER A 69 6.95 12.62 -6.73
N PRO A 70 6.49 13.86 -7.00
CA PRO A 70 5.09 14.23 -6.80
C PRO A 70 4.11 13.29 -7.52
N ASP A 71 4.43 12.88 -8.75
CA ASP A 71 3.59 11.95 -9.53
C ASP A 71 3.59 10.54 -8.94
N ALA A 72 4.75 10.04 -8.47
CA ALA A 72 4.84 8.76 -7.80
C ALA A 72 4.07 8.78 -6.47
N GLN A 73 4.14 9.86 -5.70
CA GLN A 73 3.36 10.02 -4.47
C GLN A 73 1.86 10.03 -4.77
N MET A 74 1.42 10.75 -5.81
CA MET A 74 0.02 10.79 -6.22
C MET A 74 -0.46 9.39 -6.65
N LYS A 75 0.33 8.70 -7.48
CA LYS A 75 -0.01 7.34 -7.92
C LYS A 75 -0.07 6.39 -6.75
N TRP A 76 0.89 6.45 -5.84
CA TRP A 76 0.90 5.63 -4.63
C TRP A 76 -0.35 5.87 -3.77
N LEU A 77 -0.74 7.13 -3.54
CA LEU A 77 -1.96 7.47 -2.80
C LEU A 77 -3.22 6.92 -3.48
N GLN A 78 -3.30 7.02 -4.81
CA GLN A 78 -4.40 6.45 -5.59
C GLN A 78 -4.49 4.92 -5.37
N LEU A 79 -3.36 4.22 -5.39
CA LEU A 79 -3.35 2.77 -5.16
C LEU A 79 -3.78 2.41 -3.72
N GLN A 80 -3.45 3.23 -2.73
CA GLN A 80 -3.95 3.04 -1.36
C GLN A 80 -5.47 3.26 -1.29
N GLU A 81 -5.99 4.28 -1.97
CA GLU A 81 -7.42 4.56 -2.03
C GLU A 81 -8.21 3.45 -2.76
N GLU A 82 -7.61 2.81 -3.77
CA GLU A 82 -8.23 1.69 -4.49
C GLU A 82 -8.55 0.49 -3.57
N LEU A 83 -7.82 0.31 -2.46
CA LEU A 83 -8.10 -0.73 -1.46
C LEU A 83 -9.45 -0.55 -0.77
N LEU A 84 -10.02 0.66 -0.76
CA LEU A 84 -11.35 0.91 -0.18
C LEU A 84 -12.44 0.09 -0.88
N ARG A 85 -12.23 -0.34 -2.12
CA ARG A 85 -13.15 -1.19 -2.87
C ARG A 85 -13.40 -2.54 -2.20
N LEU A 86 -12.52 -2.97 -1.30
CA LEU A 86 -12.66 -4.22 -0.58
C LEU A 86 -13.85 -4.19 0.40
N SER A 87 -14.24 -3.05 0.96
CA SER A 87 -15.35 -2.97 1.92
C SER A 87 -16.32 -1.84 1.59
N SER A 88 -17.61 -2.03 1.85
CA SER A 88 -18.61 -0.96 1.78
C SER A 88 -18.59 -0.04 3.00
N ASN A 89 -17.97 -0.47 4.11
CA ASN A 89 -17.76 0.30 5.32
C ASN A 89 -16.29 0.65 5.46
N ASN A 90 -15.87 1.73 4.79
CA ASN A 90 -14.46 2.06 4.68
C ASN A 90 -14.16 3.54 4.97
N LYS A 91 -12.88 3.82 5.24
CA LYS A 91 -12.34 5.17 5.41
C LYS A 91 -10.90 5.24 4.91
N PHE A 92 -10.58 6.31 4.19
CA PHE A 92 -9.22 6.63 3.78
C PHE A 92 -8.71 7.88 4.49
N VAL A 93 -7.49 7.80 5.01
CA VAL A 93 -6.87 8.92 5.74
C VAL A 93 -5.40 9.06 5.32
N ILE A 94 -5.00 10.29 5.02
CA ILE A 94 -3.61 10.62 4.68
C ILE A 94 -2.96 11.31 5.88
N ALA A 95 -1.94 10.67 6.43
CA ALA A 95 -1.05 11.23 7.45
C ALA A 95 -0.02 12.15 6.80
N LYS A 96 -0.43 13.40 6.54
CA LYS A 96 0.29 14.35 5.68
C LYS A 96 1.75 14.60 6.07
N GLN A 97 2.08 14.48 7.35
CA GLN A 97 3.41 14.79 7.87
C GLN A 97 4.25 13.56 8.17
N SER A 98 3.66 12.36 8.08
CA SER A 98 4.31 11.08 8.35
C SER A 98 5.12 10.53 7.18
N GLY A 99 6.25 9.91 7.52
CA GLY A 99 6.97 8.96 6.68
C GLY A 99 6.40 7.54 6.79
N HIS A 100 7.26 6.53 6.59
CA HIS A 100 6.86 5.12 6.59
C HIS A 100 6.25 4.66 7.94
N TYR A 101 6.63 5.29 9.05
CA TYR A 101 6.19 4.90 10.40
C TYR A 101 5.11 5.86 10.94
N ILE A 102 3.88 5.77 10.42
CA ILE A 102 2.74 6.60 10.84
C ILE A 102 2.50 6.54 12.35
N GLN A 103 2.63 5.35 12.95
CA GLN A 103 2.50 5.15 14.38
C GLN A 103 3.55 5.90 15.21
N LYS A 104 4.69 6.27 14.62
CA LYS A 104 5.76 7.03 15.27
C LYS A 104 5.62 8.52 15.00
N ASP A 105 5.35 8.88 13.75
CA ASP A 105 5.36 10.27 13.30
C ASP A 105 4.04 10.99 13.62
N GLU A 106 2.90 10.33 13.41
CA GLU A 106 1.55 10.87 13.63
C GLU A 106 0.62 9.83 14.29
N PRO A 107 0.92 9.40 15.54
CA PRO A 107 0.25 8.26 16.21
C PRO A 107 -1.27 8.40 16.37
N TYR A 108 -1.78 9.64 16.43
CA TYR A 108 -3.20 9.92 16.56
C TYR A 108 -4.04 9.35 15.41
N TYR A 109 -3.52 9.30 14.18
CA TYR A 109 -4.23 8.68 13.07
C TYR A 109 -4.47 7.18 13.28
N VAL A 110 -3.52 6.50 13.92
CA VAL A 110 -3.66 5.07 14.26
C VAL A 110 -4.70 4.89 15.36
N ILE A 111 -4.64 5.71 16.41
CA ILE A 111 -5.60 5.67 17.52
C ILE A 111 -7.02 5.93 17.01
N ASP A 112 -7.21 6.97 16.20
CA ASP A 112 -8.52 7.33 15.64
C ASP A 112 -9.06 6.25 14.69
N ALA A 113 -8.18 5.61 13.91
CA ALA A 113 -8.57 4.50 13.05
C ALA A 113 -9.06 3.30 13.87
N VAL A 114 -8.33 2.93 14.93
CA VAL A 114 -8.72 1.83 15.82
C VAL A 114 -10.04 2.15 16.50
N ASN A 115 -10.20 3.35 17.07
CA ASN A 115 -11.45 3.78 17.70
C ASN A 115 -12.64 3.73 16.72
N TRP A 116 -12.44 4.15 15.47
CA TRP A 116 -13.48 4.09 14.44
C TRP A 116 -13.89 2.64 14.11
N ILE A 117 -12.93 1.69 14.12
CA ILE A 117 -13.21 0.27 13.86
C ILE A 117 -14.00 -0.36 15.01
N ILE A 118 -13.65 -0.06 16.27
CA ILE A 118 -14.23 -0.73 17.45
C ILE A 118 -15.52 -0.09 17.95
N GLY A 119 -15.78 1.19 17.62
CA GLY A 119 -16.96 1.94 18.07
C GLY A 119 -16.80 2.55 19.46
#